data_AF-A0A2B4S5X2-F1
#
_entry.id   AF-A0A2B4S5X2-F1
#
_cell.length_a   1.000
_cell.length_b   1.000
_cell.length_c   1.000
_cell.angle_alpha   90.00
_cell.angle_beta   90.00
_cell.angle_gamma   90.00
#
_symmetry.space_group_name_H-M   'P 1'
#
loop_
_entity.id
_entity.type
_entity.pdbx_description
1 polymer ?
#
loop_
_entity_poly.entity_id
_entity_poly.type
_entity_poly.pdbx_seq_one_letter_code
_entity_poly.pdbx_strand_id
1 'polypeptide(L)'
;MESMEQEPLLGVKKSGQSHNKHPYSRSSISDDFNETSVYSYCGSNYNIPRPDRRQALCDTTSTNNEEPLAPRKIHRPYFIFLVTIVNVALLMYTCIAGGVEKIAFKPELQNTSVNKFGYIGLNDSGHKQHIARYCGVNWFIGPNSSFLIQTGAKFGPCMKKLEVVEKRIHNISKKEADYVCCSFNEECGMMKNTSCQGKVIDSGNCTSPKSPYCKRGVTLRPCCLGVHSQCEVISEQYCSYMGGHWHKNQTLCTPVNCLDGICGMSGVKNKASGKQWYRLITAMFLHLGVIHLITNLIFQIPVGILIEREIGSIRMALIYLISGIGGNLFCGLFDPLTPQAGASGALFGILALLIVKMVQFGREVKRPCVEALMILGVALISFALGTLPYIGNFVHIGGFVFGVFASLVFLPRSNFRRIQTMALYTCFKGVFAFLLAVLTFAFCFLFTFDKTSNFCSWCQYLDCVPYTEHFCPNMNSDGYGNTGG
;
A
#
# COMPACT_ATOMS: atom_id res chain seq x y z
N MET A 1 62.54 -50.13 -46.76
CA MET A 1 61.84 -51.11 -47.60
C MET A 1 60.52 -51.42 -46.94
N GLU A 2 59.52 -51.55 -47.80
CA GLU A 2 58.08 -51.59 -47.55
C GLU A 2 57.58 -52.59 -46.50
N SER A 3 56.46 -52.15 -45.90
CA SER A 3 55.30 -52.86 -45.37
C SER A 3 55.07 -54.33 -45.77
N MET A 4 54.50 -55.09 -44.84
CA MET A 4 53.35 -56.01 -45.05
C MET A 4 52.89 -56.49 -43.65
N GLU A 5 51.75 -56.06 -43.13
CA GLU A 5 50.40 -56.67 -43.27
C GLU A 5 50.30 -58.13 -42.78
N GLN A 6 49.46 -58.36 -41.75
CA GLN A 6 48.43 -59.41 -41.62
C GLN A 6 48.16 -59.81 -40.15
N GLU A 7 46.92 -59.59 -39.68
CA GLU A 7 46.28 -60.44 -38.65
C GLU A 7 45.70 -61.70 -39.31
N PRO A 8 45.51 -62.82 -38.57
CA PRO A 8 44.13 -63.18 -38.17
C PRO A 8 43.95 -64.07 -36.91
N LEU A 9 42.84 -63.82 -36.21
CA LEU A 9 41.75 -64.72 -35.74
C LEU A 9 41.97 -66.06 -34.97
N LEU A 10 41.27 -66.11 -33.81
CA LEU A 10 40.33 -67.14 -33.28
C LEU A 10 40.82 -68.46 -32.60
N GLY A 11 40.30 -68.66 -31.37
CA GLY A 11 40.18 -69.96 -30.66
C GLY A 11 39.84 -69.78 -29.17
N VAL A 12 38.57 -69.65 -28.74
CA VAL A 12 37.58 -70.70 -28.35
C VAL A 12 37.81 -71.36 -26.98
N LYS A 13 36.89 -71.05 -26.02
CA LYS A 13 36.30 -71.84 -24.88
C LYS A 13 37.24 -72.33 -23.76
N LYS A 14 36.85 -72.50 -22.47
CA LYS A 14 35.63 -72.34 -21.64
C LYS A 14 36.02 -72.66 -20.16
N SER A 15 35.12 -72.33 -19.23
CA SER A 15 34.97 -72.82 -17.83
C SER A 15 35.55 -71.88 -16.76
N GLY A 16 34.86 -71.48 -15.70
CA GLY A 16 33.63 -72.01 -15.11
C GLY A 16 32.80 -70.96 -14.38
N GLN A 17 31.50 -71.25 -14.31
CA GLN A 17 30.43 -70.53 -13.64
C GLN A 17 30.49 -70.67 -12.12
N SER A 18 30.06 -69.61 -11.42
CA SER A 18 28.98 -69.70 -10.43
C SER A 18 28.36 -68.31 -10.33
N HIS A 19 27.25 -68.05 -11.04
CA HIS A 19 25.88 -68.12 -10.52
C HIS A 19 25.69 -67.21 -9.29
N ASN A 20 24.71 -66.33 -9.19
CA ASN A 20 23.44 -66.07 -9.90
C ASN A 20 22.90 -64.82 -9.14
N LYS A 21 22.13 -63.87 -9.67
CA LYS A 21 21.09 -63.92 -10.68
C LYS A 21 20.83 -62.48 -11.18
N HIS A 22 20.84 -62.36 -12.50
CA HIS A 22 20.09 -61.49 -13.41
C HIS A 22 18.59 -61.28 -13.03
N PRO A 23 17.77 -60.46 -13.75
CA PRO A 23 17.93 -59.94 -15.13
C PRO A 23 17.64 -58.44 -15.36
N TYR A 24 18.37 -57.77 -16.26
CA TYR A 24 18.05 -57.43 -17.68
C TYR A 24 16.91 -56.40 -17.86
N SER A 25 17.24 -55.18 -18.31
CA SER A 25 17.16 -54.66 -19.70
C SER A 25 15.73 -54.28 -20.11
N ARG A 26 15.43 -53.24 -20.90
CA ARG A 26 16.05 -52.80 -22.15
C ARG A 26 15.38 -51.48 -22.58
N SER A 27 16.07 -50.75 -23.46
CA SER A 27 15.65 -49.60 -24.27
C SER A 27 14.33 -49.76 -25.07
N SER A 28 13.56 -48.67 -25.22
CA SER A 28 12.88 -48.15 -26.45
C SER A 28 11.89 -47.02 -26.05
N ILE A 29 12.05 -45.78 -26.52
CA ILE A 29 11.39 -45.10 -27.67
C ILE A 29 9.85 -45.01 -27.57
N SER A 30 9.35 -43.77 -27.38
CA SER A 30 8.07 -43.14 -27.80
C SER A 30 7.72 -42.02 -26.77
N ASP A 31 7.16 -40.83 -27.03
CA ASP A 31 6.67 -40.10 -28.21
C ASP A 31 6.69 -38.59 -27.84
N ASP A 32 6.93 -37.73 -28.83
CA ASP A 32 6.74 -36.28 -28.76
C ASP A 32 5.26 -35.92 -28.59
N PHE A 33 4.89 -35.13 -27.57
CA PHE A 33 3.67 -34.30 -27.57
C PHE A 33 3.76 -33.09 -26.61
N ASN A 34 3.91 -31.89 -27.21
CA ASN A 34 3.53 -30.53 -26.79
C ASN A 34 3.80 -30.05 -25.34
N GLU A 35 4.94 -29.39 -25.14
CA GLU A 35 5.12 -28.34 -24.13
C GLU A 35 4.59 -26.98 -24.63
N THR A 36 3.60 -26.43 -23.91
CA THR A 36 3.44 -24.97 -23.78
C THR A 36 3.39 -24.63 -22.29
N SER A 37 4.55 -24.36 -21.71
CA SER A 37 4.61 -23.63 -20.44
C SER A 37 5.73 -22.59 -20.50
N VAL A 38 5.31 -21.34 -20.33
CA VAL A 38 6.16 -20.15 -20.31
C VAL A 38 6.93 -20.16 -18.99
N TYR A 39 8.23 -19.89 -19.06
CA TYR A 39 9.23 -19.83 -17.97
C TYR A 39 9.93 -21.16 -17.59
N SER A 40 10.74 -21.68 -18.52
CA SER A 40 11.89 -22.53 -18.17
C SER A 40 13.19 -21.73 -18.32
N TYR A 41 13.86 -21.48 -17.19
CA TYR A 41 15.29 -21.19 -17.18
C TYR A 41 15.97 -22.07 -16.11
N CYS A 42 16.69 -23.06 -16.64
CA CYS A 42 17.84 -23.81 -16.10
C CYS A 42 17.65 -24.74 -14.89
N GLY A 43 17.62 -26.04 -15.18
CA GLY A 43 18.81 -26.88 -15.00
C GLY A 43 18.97 -27.58 -13.65
N SER A 44 18.67 -28.88 -13.65
CA SER A 44 18.81 -29.86 -12.57
C SER A 44 20.25 -30.00 -12.04
N ASN A 45 20.42 -29.81 -10.73
CA ASN A 45 21.31 -30.50 -9.78
C ASN A 45 21.74 -29.53 -8.66
N TYR A 46 20.96 -29.47 -7.58
CA TYR A 46 21.43 -28.91 -6.32
C TYR A 46 22.41 -29.88 -5.65
N ASN A 47 23.68 -29.82 -6.03
CA ASN A 47 24.77 -30.22 -5.15
C ASN A 47 25.47 -28.96 -4.68
N ILE A 48 25.24 -28.58 -3.43
CA ILE A 48 26.02 -27.57 -2.72
C ILE A 48 27.46 -28.11 -2.63
N PRO A 49 28.47 -27.49 -3.28
CA PRO A 49 29.83 -27.96 -3.12
C PRO A 49 30.30 -27.62 -1.70
N ARG A 50 30.83 -28.62 -0.99
CA ARG A 50 31.64 -28.39 0.22
C ARG A 50 32.82 -27.48 -0.12
N PRO A 51 33.32 -26.67 0.83
CA PRO A 51 34.25 -25.56 0.56
C PRO A 51 35.69 -25.99 0.21
N ASP A 52 35.90 -27.24 -0.22
CA ASP A 52 37.22 -27.83 -0.36
C ASP A 52 37.36 -28.55 -1.71
N ARG A 53 37.50 -27.75 -2.77
CA ARG A 53 38.15 -28.08 -4.05
C ARG A 53 38.10 -26.86 -4.96
N ARG A 54 39.07 -25.97 -4.82
CA ARG A 54 39.49 -25.07 -5.90
C ARG A 54 40.53 -25.82 -6.73
N GLN A 55 40.48 -25.59 -8.05
CA GLN A 55 41.44 -25.93 -9.09
C GLN A 55 41.17 -27.20 -9.93
N ALA A 56 41.38 -26.97 -11.23
CA ALA A 56 41.48 -27.90 -12.35
C ALA A 56 40.17 -28.37 -13.00
N LEU A 57 39.63 -27.57 -13.93
CA LEU A 57 39.41 -27.99 -15.33
C LEU A 57 38.90 -26.81 -16.17
N CYS A 58 39.78 -26.12 -16.90
CA CYS A 58 39.44 -25.32 -18.08
C CYS A 58 40.76 -24.99 -18.80
N ASP A 59 41.29 -25.96 -19.54
CA ASP A 59 42.21 -25.70 -20.64
C ASP A 59 41.66 -26.40 -21.87
N THR A 60 41.14 -25.62 -22.82
CA THR A 60 41.35 -25.80 -24.25
C THR A 60 40.77 -24.61 -25.02
N THR A 61 41.69 -23.79 -25.54
CA THR A 61 41.59 -23.01 -26.79
C THR A 61 40.43 -22.01 -26.99
N SER A 62 40.71 -20.74 -26.72
CA SER A 62 40.34 -19.62 -27.61
C SER A 62 41.18 -18.39 -27.26
N THR A 63 42.04 -17.98 -28.19
CA THR A 63 42.74 -16.70 -28.17
C THR A 63 41.73 -15.58 -28.42
N ASN A 64 41.31 -14.91 -27.35
CA ASN A 64 40.82 -13.54 -27.40
C ASN A 64 41.37 -12.82 -26.17
N ASN A 65 42.03 -11.68 -26.38
CA ASN A 65 42.56 -10.79 -25.35
C ASN A 65 41.43 -10.09 -24.56
N GLU A 66 40.42 -10.83 -24.11
CA GLU A 66 39.43 -10.34 -23.14
C GLU A 66 39.93 -10.71 -21.75
N GLU A 67 40.42 -9.70 -21.03
CA GLU A 67 40.72 -9.81 -19.60
C GLU A 67 39.47 -10.35 -18.88
N PRO A 68 39.55 -11.50 -18.16
CA PRO A 68 38.38 -12.11 -17.57
C PRO A 68 37.70 -11.14 -16.61
N LEU A 69 36.41 -10.87 -16.84
CA LEU A 69 35.58 -10.03 -15.96
C LEU A 69 35.73 -10.52 -14.52
N ALA A 70 36.20 -9.64 -13.63
CA ALA A 70 36.34 -9.95 -12.22
C ALA A 70 35.04 -10.56 -11.66
N PRO A 71 35.11 -11.65 -10.88
CA PRO A 71 33.92 -12.35 -10.41
C PRO A 71 33.02 -11.39 -9.61
N ARG A 72 31.76 -11.24 -10.06
CA ARG A 72 30.77 -10.42 -9.35
C ARG A 72 30.56 -10.96 -7.94
N LYS A 73 30.71 -10.09 -6.93
CA LYS A 73 30.44 -10.43 -5.54
C LYS A 73 28.94 -10.62 -5.35
N ILE A 74 28.51 -11.86 -5.12
CA ILE A 74 27.12 -12.21 -4.85
C ILE A 74 26.84 -11.99 -3.35
N HIS A 75 25.92 -11.08 -3.05
CA HIS A 75 25.48 -10.79 -1.68
C HIS A 75 24.35 -11.74 -1.25
N ARG A 76 24.12 -11.90 0.05
CA ARG A 76 22.94 -12.62 0.56
C ARG A 76 21.77 -11.63 0.69
N PRO A 77 20.53 -12.02 0.33
CA PRO A 77 19.38 -11.10 0.25
C PRO A 77 18.70 -10.87 1.63
N TYR A 78 19.46 -10.39 2.62
CA TYR A 78 18.96 -10.22 3.98
C TYR A 78 17.83 -9.19 4.12
N PHE A 79 17.91 -8.07 3.40
CA PHE A 79 16.96 -6.97 3.52
C PHE A 79 15.57 -7.37 3.01
N ILE A 80 15.49 -7.99 1.83
CA ILE A 80 14.22 -8.42 1.25
C ILE A 80 13.54 -9.48 2.10
N PHE A 81 14.30 -10.42 2.68
CA PHE A 81 13.75 -11.37 3.64
C PHE A 81 13.22 -10.67 4.90
N LEU A 82 14.01 -9.74 5.48
CA LEU A 82 13.60 -9.02 6.68
C LEU A 82 12.31 -8.22 6.46
N VAL A 83 12.22 -7.41 5.41
CA VAL A 83 11.03 -6.60 5.13
C VAL A 83 9.81 -7.47 4.82
N THR A 84 10.01 -8.61 4.15
CA THR A 84 8.94 -9.57 3.88
C THR A 84 8.38 -10.15 5.17
N ILE A 85 9.25 -10.57 6.10
CA ILE A 85 8.84 -11.07 7.42
C ILE A 85 8.07 -10.00 8.19
N VAL A 86 8.56 -8.75 8.18
CA VAL A 86 7.91 -7.62 8.85
C VAL A 86 6.51 -7.36 8.26
N ASN A 87 6.38 -7.33 6.93
CA ASN A 87 5.10 -7.10 6.26
C ASN A 87 4.07 -8.20 6.59
N VAL A 88 4.50 -9.47 6.59
CA VAL A 88 3.65 -10.60 6.97
C VAL A 88 3.24 -10.51 8.43
N ALA A 89 4.20 -10.27 9.33
CA ALA A 89 3.94 -10.18 10.77
C ALA A 89 2.99 -9.02 11.12
N LEU A 90 3.17 -7.86 10.49
CA LEU A 90 2.30 -6.71 10.71
C LEU A 90 0.91 -6.93 10.16
N LEU A 91 0.76 -7.55 8.98
CA LEU A 91 -0.57 -7.91 8.48
C LEU A 91 -1.27 -8.86 9.47
N MET A 92 -0.59 -9.91 9.92
CA MET A 92 -1.12 -10.85 10.92
C MET A 92 -1.55 -10.12 12.20
N TYR A 93 -0.70 -9.25 12.73
CA TYR A 93 -1.04 -8.43 13.91
C TYR A 93 -2.28 -7.57 13.65
N THR A 94 -2.36 -6.89 12.51
CA THR A 94 -3.49 -6.01 12.21
C THR A 94 -4.81 -6.77 12.04
N CYS A 95 -4.78 -7.96 11.46
CA CYS A 95 -5.97 -8.81 11.34
C CYS A 95 -6.42 -9.37 12.70
N ILE A 96 -5.47 -9.74 13.59
CA ILE A 96 -5.78 -10.25 14.92
C ILE A 96 -6.32 -9.14 15.83
N ALA A 97 -5.67 -7.97 15.84
CA ALA A 97 -6.01 -6.87 16.72
C ALA A 97 -7.21 -6.04 16.23
N GLY A 98 -7.30 -5.80 14.92
CA GLY A 98 -8.35 -4.98 14.31
C GLY A 98 -9.59 -5.76 13.86
N GLY A 99 -9.54 -7.10 13.88
CA GLY A 99 -10.53 -7.96 13.27
C GLY A 99 -10.46 -7.94 11.74
N VAL A 100 -11.10 -8.92 11.10
CA VAL A 100 -11.20 -9.00 9.63
C VAL A 100 -12.60 -8.57 9.23
N GLU A 101 -12.70 -7.59 8.33
CA GLU A 101 -14.01 -7.17 7.81
C GLU A 101 -14.62 -8.27 6.92
N LYS A 102 -15.96 -8.33 6.83
CA LYS A 102 -16.64 -9.31 5.98
C LYS A 102 -16.19 -9.17 4.52
N ILE A 103 -15.88 -10.30 3.88
CA ILE A 103 -15.49 -10.33 2.47
C ILE A 103 -16.68 -9.89 1.63
N ALA A 104 -16.54 -8.76 0.94
CA ALA A 104 -17.58 -8.19 0.09
C ALA A 104 -16.95 -7.70 -1.21
N PHE A 105 -17.43 -8.23 -2.33
CA PHE A 105 -17.01 -7.86 -3.68
C PHE A 105 -17.89 -6.75 -4.30
N LYS A 106 -19.04 -6.50 -3.69
CA LYS A 106 -19.94 -5.39 -3.96
C LYS A 106 -20.33 -4.77 -2.62
N PRO A 107 -20.57 -3.45 -2.56
CA PRO A 107 -21.01 -2.83 -1.33
C PRO A 107 -22.38 -3.43 -0.94
N GLU A 108 -22.43 -4.06 0.23
CA GLU A 108 -23.65 -4.72 0.72
C GLU A 108 -24.55 -3.67 1.36
N LEU A 109 -25.79 -3.56 0.87
CA LEU A 109 -26.78 -2.66 1.40
C LEU A 109 -27.40 -3.27 2.67
N GLN A 110 -27.02 -2.78 3.83
CA GLN A 110 -27.73 -3.10 5.06
C GLN A 110 -28.86 -2.11 5.26
N ASN A 111 -30.10 -2.59 5.08
CA ASN A 111 -31.31 -1.82 5.34
C ASN A 111 -31.74 -2.03 6.78
N THR A 112 -31.80 -0.97 7.57
CA THR A 112 -32.41 -1.02 8.90
C THR A 112 -33.16 0.27 9.17
N SER A 113 -34.36 0.16 9.74
CA SER A 113 -35.07 1.32 10.26
C SER A 113 -34.49 1.66 11.62
N VAL A 114 -33.73 2.76 11.67
CA VAL A 114 -33.20 3.28 12.94
C VAL A 114 -33.91 4.59 13.21
N ASN A 115 -34.21 4.84 14.48
CA ASN A 115 -34.76 6.13 14.85
C ASN A 115 -33.64 7.18 14.76
N LYS A 116 -33.67 8.01 13.72
CA LYS A 116 -32.71 9.10 13.55
C LYS A 116 -33.25 10.34 14.24
N PHE A 117 -32.78 10.57 15.45
CA PHE A 117 -32.98 11.82 16.15
C PHE A 117 -31.71 12.65 15.92
N GLY A 118 -31.80 13.76 15.20
CA GLY A 118 -30.67 14.58 14.75
C GLY A 118 -31.14 15.96 14.27
N TYR A 119 -30.43 16.59 13.32
CA TYR A 119 -30.88 17.84 12.68
C TYR A 119 -32.17 17.59 11.87
N ILE A 120 -33.33 17.96 12.45
CA ILE A 120 -34.64 17.72 11.82
C ILE A 120 -34.88 18.81 10.76
N GLY A 121 -35.09 18.38 9.51
CA GLY A 121 -35.51 19.24 8.41
C GLY A 121 -36.98 19.66 8.54
N LEU A 122 -37.36 20.71 7.79
CA LEU A 122 -38.62 21.45 7.91
C LEU A 122 -39.91 20.63 7.80
N ASN A 123 -39.88 19.42 7.24
CA ASN A 123 -41.04 18.54 7.08
C ASN A 123 -40.59 17.08 7.19
N ASP A 124 -40.71 16.43 8.35
CA ASP A 124 -41.23 15.06 8.38
C ASP A 124 -41.55 14.58 9.80
N SER A 125 -42.77 14.07 9.96
CA SER A 125 -43.32 13.44 11.16
C SER A 125 -42.87 11.98 11.35
N GLY A 126 -41.74 11.59 10.74
CA GLY A 126 -41.21 10.23 10.78
C GLY A 126 -39.90 10.13 11.55
N HIS A 127 -39.96 9.79 12.85
CA HIS A 127 -38.75 9.50 13.66
C HIS A 127 -37.94 8.31 13.15
N LYS A 128 -38.54 7.45 12.31
CA LYS A 128 -37.89 6.30 11.67
C LYS A 128 -37.42 6.68 10.28
N GLN A 129 -36.11 6.81 10.10
CA GLN A 129 -35.53 6.88 8.77
C GLN A 129 -35.10 5.47 8.38
N HIS A 130 -35.49 5.03 7.18
CA HIS A 130 -34.88 3.85 6.57
C HIS A 130 -33.46 4.24 6.18
N ILE A 131 -32.49 3.79 6.97
CA ILE A 131 -31.09 4.06 6.68
C ILE A 131 -30.53 2.81 6.03
N ALA A 132 -29.95 3.04 4.86
CA ALA A 132 -29.23 2.04 4.13
C ALA A 132 -27.74 2.31 4.31
N ARG A 133 -27.03 1.42 5.00
CA ARG A 133 -25.57 1.52 5.16
C ARG A 133 -24.92 0.63 4.11
N TYR A 134 -24.12 1.23 3.23
CA TYR A 134 -23.20 0.46 2.39
C TYR A 134 -22.01 0.03 3.25
N CYS A 135 -21.95 -1.26 3.56
CA CYS A 135 -20.72 -1.84 4.10
C CYS A 135 -19.71 -1.90 2.95
N GLY A 136 -18.53 -1.31 3.17
CA GLY A 136 -17.49 -1.19 2.15
C GLY A 136 -17.03 -2.54 1.60
N VAL A 137 -16.41 -2.51 0.42
CA VAL A 137 -15.83 -3.70 -0.21
C VAL A 137 -14.51 -4.08 0.46
N ASN A 138 -14.48 -5.16 1.25
CA ASN A 138 -13.23 -5.76 1.71
C ASN A 138 -12.71 -6.78 0.68
N TRP A 139 -12.39 -6.31 -0.53
CA TRP A 139 -11.82 -7.15 -1.58
C TRP A 139 -10.48 -7.77 -1.12
N PHE A 140 -9.72 -7.07 -0.27
CA PHE A 140 -8.37 -7.49 0.08
C PHE A 140 -8.28 -8.55 1.18
N ILE A 141 -9.40 -8.89 1.84
CA ILE A 141 -9.44 -9.77 3.02
C ILE A 141 -8.48 -9.24 4.08
N GLY A 142 -8.82 -8.08 4.65
CA GLY A 142 -7.97 -7.40 5.61
C GLY A 142 -8.70 -6.69 6.74
N PRO A 143 -7.94 -5.96 7.57
CA PRO A 143 -8.45 -5.25 8.72
C PRO A 143 -9.26 -4.01 8.35
N ASN A 144 -9.98 -3.47 9.32
CA ASN A 144 -10.76 -2.24 9.13
C ASN A 144 -9.85 -1.05 8.74
N SER A 145 -10.29 -0.27 7.75
CA SER A 145 -9.58 0.92 7.26
C SER A 145 -9.29 1.96 8.36
N SER A 146 -10.22 2.16 9.30
CA SER A 146 -10.01 3.02 10.47
C SER A 146 -8.90 2.50 11.39
N PHE A 147 -8.81 1.18 11.56
CA PHE A 147 -7.76 0.53 12.34
C PHE A 147 -6.40 0.63 11.63
N LEU A 148 -6.36 0.54 10.29
CA LEU A 148 -5.15 0.80 9.51
C LEU A 148 -4.63 2.23 9.70
N ILE A 149 -5.53 3.22 9.70
CA ILE A 149 -5.15 4.61 10.01
C ILE A 149 -4.65 4.71 11.46
N GLN A 150 -5.35 4.12 12.42
CA GLN A 150 -4.90 4.11 13.80
C GLN A 150 -3.50 3.48 13.96
N THR A 151 -3.20 2.40 13.24
CA THR A 151 -1.90 1.69 13.32
C THR A 151 -0.76 2.31 12.52
N GLY A 152 -1.03 3.34 11.70
CA GLY A 152 0.04 4.12 11.06
C GLY A 152 -0.02 4.21 9.54
N ALA A 153 -1.16 3.91 8.91
CA ALA A 153 -1.35 4.18 7.48
C ALA A 153 -1.18 5.68 7.17
N LYS A 154 -0.77 6.00 5.95
CA LYS A 154 -0.61 7.39 5.50
C LYS A 154 -1.99 8.02 5.46
N PHE A 155 -2.18 9.14 6.15
CA PHE A 155 -3.43 9.90 6.16
C PHE A 155 -3.14 11.37 6.45
N GLY A 156 -3.39 12.24 5.48
CA GLY A 156 -3.01 13.65 5.51
C GLY A 156 -3.54 14.42 6.72
N PRO A 157 -4.83 14.29 7.11
CA PRO A 157 -5.38 14.95 8.30
C PRO A 157 -4.63 14.64 9.61
N CYS A 158 -3.97 13.48 9.73
CA CYS A 158 -3.14 13.15 10.90
C CYS A 158 -1.73 13.75 10.86
N MET A 159 -1.27 14.17 9.68
CA MET A 159 0.11 14.56 9.41
C MET A 159 0.29 16.06 9.18
N LYS A 160 -0.78 16.77 8.78
CA LYS A 160 -0.80 18.22 8.61
C LYS A 160 -2.21 18.78 8.73
N LYS A 161 -2.32 20.08 8.97
CA LYS A 161 -3.60 20.81 8.93
C LYS A 161 -4.00 21.08 7.48
N LEU A 162 -5.24 20.78 7.13
CA LEU A 162 -5.81 20.97 5.80
C LEU A 162 -6.96 21.98 5.86
N GLU A 163 -7.02 22.88 4.89
CA GLU A 163 -8.04 23.93 4.84
C GLU A 163 -9.47 23.34 4.74
N VAL A 164 -9.64 22.23 4.02
CA VAL A 164 -10.95 21.54 3.91
C VAL A 164 -11.45 21.02 5.27
N VAL A 165 -10.54 20.55 6.13
CA VAL A 165 -10.90 20.06 7.47
C VAL A 165 -11.24 21.25 8.38
N GLU A 166 -10.45 22.33 8.31
CA GLU A 166 -10.73 23.56 9.06
C GLU A 166 -12.07 24.20 8.64
N LYS A 167 -12.37 24.25 7.33
CA LYS A 167 -13.66 24.71 6.81
C LYS A 167 -14.82 23.86 7.30
N ARG A 168 -14.67 22.53 7.36
CA ARG A 168 -15.70 21.62 7.91
C ARG A 168 -15.96 21.92 9.39
N ILE A 169 -14.91 22.07 10.20
CA ILE A 169 -15.03 22.41 11.63
C ILE A 169 -15.75 23.75 11.80
N HIS A 170 -15.37 24.77 11.00
CA HIS A 170 -16.02 26.09 11.05
C HIS A 170 -17.49 26.05 10.63
N ASN A 171 -17.82 25.28 9.58
CA ASN A 171 -19.20 25.09 9.13
C ASN A 171 -20.06 24.37 10.18
N ILE A 172 -19.50 23.38 10.87
CA ILE A 172 -20.18 22.71 11.98
C ILE A 172 -20.42 23.70 13.12
N SER A 173 -19.41 24.47 13.54
CA SER A 173 -19.55 25.47 14.60
C SER A 173 -20.62 26.53 14.26
N LYS A 174 -20.69 26.98 13.00
CA LYS A 174 -21.76 27.87 12.52
C LYS A 174 -23.14 27.24 12.58
N LYS A 175 -23.27 25.96 12.18
CA LYS A 175 -24.54 25.22 12.31
C LYS A 175 -24.92 25.11 13.79
N GLU A 176 -24.00 24.77 14.68
CA GLU A 176 -24.31 24.66 16.10
C GLU A 176 -24.77 25.98 16.73
N ALA A 177 -24.26 27.12 16.26
CA ALA A 177 -24.70 28.43 16.71
C ALA A 177 -26.12 28.81 16.27
N ASP A 178 -26.60 28.28 15.14
CA ASP A 178 -27.93 28.59 14.57
C ASP A 178 -29.04 27.64 15.08
N TYR A 179 -28.65 26.53 15.69
CA TYR A 179 -29.58 25.46 16.08
C TYR A 179 -29.89 25.52 17.57
N VAL A 180 -31.18 25.37 17.89
CA VAL A 180 -31.72 25.40 19.25
C VAL A 180 -32.32 24.06 19.61
N CYS A 181 -32.50 23.83 20.91
CA CYS A 181 -33.24 22.67 21.38
C CYS A 181 -34.73 22.93 21.34
N CYS A 182 -35.44 22.17 20.51
CA CYS A 182 -36.90 22.25 20.39
C CYS A 182 -37.57 21.04 21.06
N SER A 183 -38.64 21.30 21.82
CA SER A 183 -39.49 20.27 22.43
C SER A 183 -40.86 20.22 21.77
N PHE A 184 -41.26 19.04 21.34
CA PHE A 184 -42.58 18.74 20.80
C PHE A 184 -43.11 17.45 21.43
N ASN A 185 -44.27 17.49 22.10
CA ASN A 185 -44.90 16.33 22.73
C ASN A 185 -43.98 15.49 23.65
N GLU A 186 -43.20 16.14 24.52
CA GLU A 186 -42.20 15.51 25.42
C GLU A 186 -40.99 14.86 24.73
N GLU A 187 -40.86 15.01 23.42
CA GLU A 187 -39.69 14.66 22.63
C GLU A 187 -38.85 15.90 22.30
N CYS A 188 -37.54 15.73 22.20
CA CYS A 188 -36.61 16.84 22.02
C CYS A 188 -35.63 16.58 20.88
N GLY A 189 -35.35 17.60 20.08
CA GLY A 189 -34.43 17.52 18.95
C GLY A 189 -33.73 18.86 18.68
N MET A 190 -32.55 18.80 18.07
CA MET A 190 -31.83 20.00 17.62
C MET A 190 -32.33 20.40 16.23
N MET A 191 -32.82 21.63 16.09
CA MET A 191 -33.29 22.18 14.81
C MET A 191 -33.02 23.68 14.75
N LYS A 192 -33.10 24.27 13.56
CA LYS A 192 -33.00 25.72 13.42
C LYS A 192 -34.09 26.40 14.25
N ASN A 193 -33.76 27.56 14.82
CA ASN A 193 -34.72 28.33 15.62
C ASN A 193 -36.03 28.60 14.86
N THR A 194 -35.93 28.95 13.57
CA THR A 194 -37.08 29.21 12.68
C THR A 194 -37.95 27.99 12.40
N SER A 195 -37.44 26.78 12.62
CA SER A 195 -38.12 25.51 12.30
C SER A 195 -38.77 24.86 13.53
N CYS A 196 -38.57 25.41 14.73
CA CYS A 196 -39.16 24.89 15.95
C CYS A 196 -40.65 25.26 16.03
N GLN A 197 -41.53 24.29 15.75
CA GLN A 197 -42.98 24.42 15.98
C GLN A 197 -43.37 24.25 17.46
N GLY A 198 -42.46 23.71 18.27
CA GLY A 198 -42.65 23.45 19.69
C GLY A 198 -42.04 24.52 20.60
N LYS A 199 -41.75 24.16 21.86
CA LYS A 199 -41.12 25.07 22.82
C LYS A 199 -39.59 25.00 22.70
N VAL A 200 -38.94 26.13 22.49
CA VAL A 200 -37.47 26.22 22.58
C VAL A 200 -37.07 26.10 24.05
N ILE A 201 -36.31 25.06 24.40
CA ILE A 201 -35.88 24.79 25.77
C ILE A 201 -34.57 25.50 26.10
N ASP A 202 -33.57 25.41 25.22
CA ASP A 202 -32.24 25.93 25.45
C ASP A 202 -31.46 26.13 24.13
N SER A 203 -30.43 26.95 24.19
CA SER A 203 -29.45 27.15 23.11
C SER A 203 -28.36 26.08 23.23
N GLY A 204 -28.50 24.98 22.48
CA GLY A 204 -27.43 23.98 22.34
C GLY A 204 -27.38 22.86 23.39
N ASN A 205 -28.35 22.74 24.30
CA ASN A 205 -28.36 21.67 25.32
C ASN A 205 -29.65 20.84 25.33
N CYS A 206 -29.89 20.06 24.27
CA CYS A 206 -30.98 19.06 24.23
C CYS A 206 -30.75 17.81 25.10
N THR A 207 -29.71 17.79 25.93
CA THR A 207 -29.05 16.53 26.29
C THR A 207 -29.31 16.06 27.73
N SER A 208 -30.19 16.73 28.47
CA SER A 208 -30.45 16.36 29.86
C SER A 208 -31.67 15.43 29.99
N PRO A 209 -31.48 14.16 30.40
CA PRO A 209 -32.59 13.24 30.73
C PRO A 209 -33.40 13.70 31.95
N LYS A 210 -32.95 14.74 32.67
CA LYS A 210 -33.65 15.35 33.82
C LYS A 210 -34.48 16.58 33.44
N SER A 211 -34.57 16.93 32.15
CA SER A 211 -35.41 18.06 31.71
C SER A 211 -36.89 17.71 31.84
N PRO A 212 -37.72 18.54 32.51
CA PRO A 212 -39.16 18.31 32.59
C PRO A 212 -39.86 18.36 31.23
N TYR A 213 -39.19 18.91 30.22
CA TYR A 213 -39.67 19.06 28.85
C TYR A 213 -39.30 17.90 27.92
N CYS A 214 -38.37 17.02 28.33
CA CYS A 214 -37.83 15.93 27.50
C CYS A 214 -37.99 14.56 28.17
N LYS A 215 -39.19 14.25 28.68
CA LYS A 215 -39.44 13.00 29.45
C LYS A 215 -39.33 11.72 28.62
N ARG A 216 -39.57 11.78 27.31
CA ARG A 216 -39.34 10.68 26.34
C ARG A 216 -38.05 10.89 25.53
N GLY A 217 -37.24 11.87 25.93
CA GLY A 217 -36.15 12.41 25.13
C GLY A 217 -35.03 11.41 24.86
N VAL A 218 -34.78 11.16 23.59
CA VAL A 218 -33.53 10.51 23.16
C VAL A 218 -32.39 11.46 23.47
N THR A 219 -31.41 11.00 24.25
CA THR A 219 -30.23 11.81 24.56
C THR A 219 -29.39 11.93 23.29
N LEU A 220 -29.37 13.12 22.71
CA LEU A 220 -28.51 13.44 21.57
C LEU A 220 -27.11 13.79 22.05
N ARG A 221 -26.09 13.26 21.41
CA ARG A 221 -24.70 13.60 21.70
C ARG A 221 -23.88 13.59 20.41
N PRO A 222 -22.72 14.25 20.43
CA PRO A 222 -21.76 14.18 19.34
C PRO A 222 -21.34 12.74 19.06
N CYS A 223 -21.45 12.34 17.80
CA CYS A 223 -20.94 11.10 17.28
C CYS A 223 -19.94 11.39 16.17
N CYS A 224 -18.75 10.80 16.29
CA CYS A 224 -17.74 10.86 15.23
C CYS A 224 -17.97 9.71 14.24
N LEU A 225 -18.28 10.07 13.00
CA LEU A 225 -18.61 9.15 11.92
C LEU A 225 -17.46 9.05 10.91
N GLY A 226 -17.13 7.81 10.54
CA GLY A 226 -16.16 7.51 9.48
C GLY A 226 -14.74 8.02 9.76
N VAL A 227 -13.93 8.11 8.70
CA VAL A 227 -12.50 8.47 8.77
C VAL A 227 -12.22 9.96 8.51
N HIS A 228 -13.22 10.72 8.03
CA HIS A 228 -13.06 12.11 7.56
C HIS A 228 -13.38 13.17 8.64
N SER A 229 -13.27 12.83 9.93
CA SER A 229 -13.53 13.75 11.05
C SER A 229 -14.93 14.38 11.02
N GLN A 230 -15.95 13.62 10.60
CA GLN A 230 -17.32 14.11 10.60
C GLN A 230 -17.92 13.96 12.00
N CYS A 231 -18.46 15.05 12.54
CA CYS A 231 -19.18 15.05 13.79
C CYS A 231 -20.63 15.43 13.55
N GLU A 232 -21.55 14.60 14.03
CA GLU A 232 -22.98 14.88 14.03
C GLU A 232 -23.56 14.68 15.43
N VAL A 233 -24.50 15.54 15.83
CA VAL A 233 -25.26 15.36 17.06
C VAL A 233 -26.48 14.49 16.75
N ILE A 234 -26.37 13.20 17.10
CA ILE A 234 -27.34 12.14 16.75
C ILE A 234 -27.68 11.31 17.99
N SER A 235 -28.40 10.19 17.87
CA SER A 235 -28.71 9.26 18.98
C SER A 235 -27.64 8.17 19.17
N GLU A 236 -27.51 7.60 20.38
CA GLU A 236 -26.51 6.54 20.67
C GLU A 236 -26.76 5.29 19.82
N GLN A 237 -28.03 4.93 19.63
CA GLN A 237 -28.44 3.80 18.79
C GLN A 237 -28.00 4.01 17.34
N TYR A 238 -28.25 5.20 16.78
CA TYR A 238 -27.83 5.54 15.43
C TYR A 238 -26.30 5.58 15.32
N CYS A 239 -25.60 6.21 16.26
CA CYS A 239 -24.15 6.26 16.28
C CYS A 239 -23.53 4.85 16.30
N SER A 240 -24.03 3.98 17.18
CA SER A 240 -23.60 2.58 17.29
C SER A 240 -23.85 1.79 16.02
N TYR A 241 -25.03 1.96 15.40
CA TYR A 241 -25.38 1.33 14.13
C TYR A 241 -24.44 1.75 12.99
N MET A 242 -24.05 3.01 12.98
CA MET A 242 -23.11 3.58 12.01
C MET A 242 -21.66 3.22 12.31
N GLY A 243 -21.38 2.53 13.43
CA GLY A 243 -20.04 2.22 13.89
C GLY A 243 -19.21 3.46 14.23
N GLY A 244 -19.87 4.55 14.62
CA GLY A 244 -19.22 5.79 15.05
C GLY A 244 -18.80 5.76 16.51
N HIS A 245 -17.99 6.74 16.92
CA HIS A 245 -17.59 6.91 18.32
C HIS A 245 -18.50 7.92 19.03
N TRP A 246 -19.22 7.44 20.05
CA TRP A 246 -20.21 8.22 20.79
C TRP A 246 -19.60 8.93 22.00
N HIS A 247 -19.72 10.27 22.05
CA HIS A 247 -19.15 11.07 23.14
C HIS A 247 -20.14 11.31 24.28
N LYS A 248 -20.12 10.41 25.29
CA LYS A 248 -21.03 10.46 26.45
C LYS A 248 -20.95 11.74 27.30
N ASN A 249 -19.83 12.46 27.28
CA ASN A 249 -19.60 13.63 28.14
C ASN A 249 -19.70 14.97 27.38
N GLN A 250 -20.01 14.94 26.09
CA GLN A 250 -20.12 16.15 25.27
C GLN A 250 -21.56 16.30 24.78
N THR A 251 -21.94 17.55 24.52
CA THR A 251 -23.27 17.94 24.04
C THR A 251 -23.22 18.54 22.64
N LEU A 252 -22.09 19.18 22.31
CA LEU A 252 -21.81 19.81 21.02
C LEU A 252 -20.56 19.17 20.38
N CYS A 253 -20.50 19.20 19.05
CA CYS A 253 -19.37 18.79 18.22
C CYS A 253 -18.20 19.77 18.27
N THR A 254 -18.43 21.07 18.51
CA THR A 254 -17.33 22.06 18.64
C THR A 254 -16.20 21.63 19.60
N PRO A 255 -16.46 21.11 20.82
CA PRO A 255 -15.41 20.60 21.72
C PRO A 255 -14.88 19.20 21.35
N VAL A 256 -15.45 18.53 20.35
CA VAL A 256 -15.11 17.15 19.99
C VAL A 256 -14.11 17.13 18.84
N ASN A 257 -12.98 16.46 19.04
CA ASN A 257 -12.02 16.22 17.98
C ASN A 257 -12.13 14.78 17.46
N CYS A 258 -12.87 14.60 16.37
CA CYS A 258 -13.04 13.28 15.77
C CYS A 258 -11.75 12.68 15.19
N LEU A 259 -10.72 13.49 14.90
CA LEU A 259 -9.43 12.97 14.45
C LEU A 259 -8.65 12.28 15.56
N ASP A 260 -8.86 12.62 16.84
CA ASP A 260 -8.06 12.05 17.93
C ASP A 260 -8.27 10.53 18.07
N GLY A 261 -9.49 10.03 17.80
CA GLY A 261 -9.79 8.60 17.81
C GLY A 261 -9.21 7.81 16.63
N ILE A 262 -8.97 8.48 15.50
CA ILE A 262 -8.53 7.86 14.24
C ILE A 262 -7.00 7.97 14.09
N CYS A 263 -6.43 9.10 14.46
CA CYS A 263 -5.01 9.38 14.32
C CYS A 263 -4.15 8.76 15.43
N GLY A 264 -4.73 8.23 16.51
CA GLY A 264 -3.94 7.69 17.63
C GLY A 264 -3.43 6.27 17.40
N MET A 265 -2.12 6.06 17.42
CA MET A 265 -1.52 4.72 17.57
C MET A 265 -1.78 4.25 19.00
N SER A 266 -2.69 3.27 19.15
CA SER A 266 -3.11 2.59 20.40
C SER A 266 -2.59 3.23 21.70
N GLY A 267 -3.26 4.28 22.18
CA GLY A 267 -3.03 4.84 23.51
C GLY A 267 -1.93 5.90 23.66
N VAL A 268 -1.26 6.36 22.59
CA VAL A 268 -0.40 7.54 22.70
C VAL A 268 -1.27 8.79 22.87
N LYS A 269 -1.38 9.28 24.12
CA LYS A 269 -1.97 10.57 24.47
C LYS A 269 -1.12 11.72 23.90
N ASN A 270 -1.16 11.95 22.59
CA ASN A 270 -0.65 13.18 22.00
C ASN A 270 -1.69 13.87 21.12
N LYS A 271 -2.25 14.92 21.73
CA LYS A 271 -3.10 15.98 21.19
C LYS A 271 -2.86 16.26 19.70
N ALA A 272 -3.91 16.10 18.89
CA ALA A 272 -4.51 17.12 18.02
C ALA A 272 -3.63 18.06 17.16
N SER A 273 -2.32 17.83 17.05
CA SER A 273 -1.40 18.77 16.41
C SER A 273 -1.08 18.42 14.96
N GLY A 274 -1.56 17.28 14.44
CA GLY A 274 -1.35 16.89 13.05
C GLY A 274 0.13 16.83 12.69
N LYS A 275 0.95 16.10 13.47
CA LYS A 275 2.42 16.01 13.31
C LYS A 275 2.92 14.57 13.22
N GLN A 276 2.10 13.64 12.72
CA GLN A 276 2.45 12.22 12.69
C GLN A 276 3.27 11.83 11.46
N TRP A 277 4.42 12.49 11.27
CA TRP A 277 5.32 12.32 10.11
C TRP A 277 5.83 10.89 9.93
N TYR A 278 5.91 10.11 11.02
CA TYR A 278 6.28 8.69 10.98
C TYR A 278 5.38 7.87 10.06
N ARG A 279 4.16 8.33 9.76
CA ARG A 279 3.23 7.71 8.81
C ARG A 279 3.78 7.59 7.39
N LEU A 280 4.71 8.46 7.00
CA LEU A 280 5.42 8.32 5.71
C LEU A 280 6.25 7.03 5.65
N ILE A 281 6.68 6.52 6.79
CA ILE A 281 7.51 5.31 6.92
C ILE A 281 6.62 4.12 7.29
N THR A 282 5.78 4.23 8.31
CA THR A 282 4.99 3.09 8.81
C THR A 282 4.00 2.57 7.78
N ALA A 283 3.45 3.45 6.94
CA ALA A 283 2.53 3.06 5.87
C ALA A 283 3.15 2.06 4.88
N MET A 284 4.47 2.05 4.72
CA MET A 284 5.18 1.13 3.81
C MET A 284 5.07 -0.33 4.22
N PHE A 285 4.88 -0.59 5.52
CA PHE A 285 4.89 -1.95 6.07
C PHE A 285 3.48 -2.48 6.34
N LEU A 286 2.48 -1.59 6.40
CA LEU A 286 1.08 -1.94 6.54
C LEU A 286 0.49 -2.36 5.20
N HIS A 287 -0.48 -3.26 5.22
CA HIS A 287 -1.13 -3.77 4.01
C HIS A 287 -2.65 -3.79 4.22
N LEU A 288 -3.39 -3.46 3.16
CA LEU A 288 -4.86 -3.44 3.14
C LEU A 288 -5.50 -4.81 3.41
N GLY A 289 -4.79 -5.90 3.15
CA GLY A 289 -5.26 -7.26 3.35
C GLY A 289 -4.35 -8.29 2.72
N VAL A 290 -4.75 -9.57 2.82
CA VAL A 290 -3.97 -10.73 2.34
C VAL A 290 -3.71 -10.65 0.84
N ILE A 291 -4.72 -10.34 0.02
CA ILE A 291 -4.56 -10.27 -1.44
C ILE A 291 -3.57 -9.15 -1.82
N HIS A 292 -3.70 -7.98 -1.18
CA HIS A 292 -2.79 -6.87 -1.44
C HIS A 292 -1.33 -7.23 -1.08
N LEU A 293 -1.11 -7.90 0.07
CA LEU A 293 0.22 -8.38 0.45
C LEU A 293 0.76 -9.39 -0.57
N ILE A 294 -0.04 -10.38 -0.98
CA ILE A 294 0.39 -11.39 -1.96
C ILE A 294 0.83 -10.73 -3.27
N THR A 295 0.05 -9.78 -3.80
CA THR A 295 0.42 -9.07 -5.03
C THR A 295 1.75 -8.32 -4.89
N ASN A 296 2.01 -7.69 -3.74
CA ASN A 296 3.29 -7.05 -3.47
C ASN A 296 4.42 -8.08 -3.38
N LEU A 297 4.21 -9.23 -2.73
CA LEU A 297 5.21 -10.28 -2.57
C LEU A 297 5.58 -11.00 -3.87
N ILE A 298 4.63 -11.18 -4.78
CA ILE A 298 4.86 -11.77 -6.12
C ILE A 298 5.92 -10.97 -6.88
N PHE A 299 5.97 -9.66 -6.72
CA PHE A 299 7.03 -8.82 -7.30
C PHE A 299 8.25 -8.72 -6.37
N GLN A 300 8.03 -8.42 -5.08
CA GLN A 300 9.09 -8.12 -4.12
C GLN A 300 10.09 -9.24 -3.93
N ILE A 301 9.64 -10.49 -3.81
CA ILE A 301 10.51 -11.63 -3.51
C ILE A 301 11.43 -11.96 -4.70
N PRO A 302 10.92 -12.32 -5.91
CA PRO A 302 11.79 -12.73 -7.00
C PRO A 302 12.68 -11.59 -7.49
N VAL A 303 12.12 -10.39 -7.70
CA VAL A 303 12.87 -9.24 -8.23
C VAL A 303 13.80 -8.68 -7.16
N GLY A 304 13.30 -8.50 -5.93
CA GLY A 304 14.09 -7.95 -4.83
C GLY A 304 15.29 -8.82 -4.48
N ILE A 305 15.12 -10.15 -4.38
CA ILE A 305 16.23 -11.07 -4.09
C ILE A 305 17.30 -11.00 -5.19
N LEU A 306 16.88 -11.00 -6.47
CA LEU A 306 17.80 -10.94 -7.60
C LEU A 306 18.65 -9.67 -7.53
N ILE A 307 18.01 -8.53 -7.34
CA ILE A 307 18.68 -7.23 -7.30
C ILE A 307 19.56 -7.08 -6.05
N GLU A 308 19.07 -7.50 -4.89
CA GLU A 308 19.83 -7.40 -3.63
C GLU A 308 21.12 -8.22 -3.70
N ARG A 309 21.09 -9.39 -4.35
CA ARG A 309 22.29 -10.21 -4.58
C ARG A 309 23.34 -9.47 -5.40
N GLU A 310 22.93 -8.63 -6.34
CA GLU A 310 23.83 -7.87 -7.21
C GLU A 310 24.37 -6.60 -6.52
N ILE A 311 23.49 -5.77 -5.94
CA ILE A 311 23.89 -4.46 -5.43
C ILE A 311 24.27 -4.47 -3.94
N GLY A 312 23.81 -5.47 -3.18
CA GLY A 312 24.01 -5.62 -1.75
C GLY A 312 22.88 -5.01 -0.90
N SER A 313 22.70 -5.56 0.30
CA SER A 313 21.58 -5.26 1.20
C SER A 313 21.42 -3.79 1.59
N ILE A 314 22.53 -3.09 1.87
CA ILE A 314 22.48 -1.68 2.31
C ILE A 314 21.95 -0.79 1.19
N ARG A 315 22.44 -0.95 -0.04
CA ARG A 315 22.00 -0.14 -1.18
C ARG A 315 20.56 -0.45 -1.54
N MET A 316 20.18 -1.72 -1.47
CA MET A 316 18.78 -2.14 -1.65
C MET A 316 17.88 -1.46 -0.62
N ALA A 317 18.26 -1.47 0.66
CA ALA A 317 17.52 -0.82 1.73
C ALA A 317 17.38 0.69 1.51
N LEU A 318 18.45 1.39 1.14
CA LEU A 318 18.42 2.83 0.87
C LEU A 318 17.47 3.17 -0.28
N ILE A 319 17.56 2.46 -1.40
CA ILE A 319 16.68 2.68 -2.56
C ILE A 319 15.22 2.38 -2.17
N TYR A 320 14.97 1.27 -1.48
CA TYR A 320 13.63 0.88 -1.04
C TYR A 320 13.00 1.93 -0.11
N LEU A 321 13.73 2.37 0.91
CA LEU A 321 13.25 3.32 1.90
C LEU A 321 13.03 4.72 1.30
N ILE A 322 13.99 5.24 0.53
CA ILE A 322 13.87 6.57 -0.10
C ILE A 322 12.69 6.60 -1.07
N SER A 323 12.51 5.54 -1.87
CA SER A 323 11.41 5.45 -2.82
C SER A 323 10.07 5.34 -2.12
N GLY A 324 9.94 4.49 -1.11
CA GLY A 324 8.68 4.36 -0.37
C GLY A 324 8.28 5.63 0.39
N ILE A 325 9.23 6.26 1.08
CA ILE A 325 9.00 7.54 1.76
C ILE A 325 8.65 8.64 0.74
N GLY A 326 9.39 8.71 -0.37
CA GLY A 326 9.13 9.66 -1.45
C GLY A 326 7.75 9.47 -2.09
N GLY A 327 7.32 8.23 -2.29
CA GLY A 327 5.98 7.88 -2.76
C GLY A 327 4.89 8.34 -1.80
N ASN A 328 5.04 8.05 -0.50
CA ASN A 328 4.09 8.49 0.51
C ASN A 328 4.05 10.03 0.67
N LEU A 329 5.20 10.69 0.51
CA LEU A 329 5.31 12.15 0.55
C LEU A 329 4.60 12.78 -0.66
N PHE A 330 4.85 12.25 -1.86
CA PHE A 330 4.21 12.70 -3.11
C PHE A 330 2.69 12.53 -3.01
N CYS A 331 2.21 11.34 -2.65
CA CYS A 331 0.79 11.10 -2.47
C CYS A 331 0.18 11.94 -1.34
N GLY A 332 0.95 12.24 -0.29
CA GLY A 332 0.53 13.13 0.78
C GLY A 332 0.25 14.57 0.36
N LEU A 333 0.76 14.99 -0.81
CA LEU A 333 0.45 16.28 -1.42
C LEU A 333 -0.79 16.23 -2.31
N PHE A 334 -0.85 15.24 -3.21
CA PHE A 334 -1.86 15.21 -4.26
C PHE A 334 -3.17 14.53 -3.86
N ASP A 335 -3.12 13.59 -2.92
CA ASP A 335 -4.30 12.92 -2.35
C ASP A 335 -4.18 12.83 -0.82
N PRO A 336 -4.28 13.97 -0.09
CA PRO A 336 -4.07 13.99 1.35
C PRO A 336 -5.23 13.34 2.12
N LEU A 337 -6.43 13.25 1.54
CA LEU A 337 -7.65 12.82 2.24
C LEU A 337 -7.90 11.31 2.19
N THR A 338 -7.20 10.57 1.33
CA THR A 338 -7.35 9.11 1.27
C THR A 338 -6.31 8.41 2.13
N PRO A 339 -6.73 7.47 2.99
CA PRO A 339 -5.78 6.64 3.72
C PRO A 339 -5.14 5.62 2.78
N GLN A 340 -3.81 5.49 2.85
CA GLN A 340 -3.07 4.57 1.99
C GLN A 340 -2.02 3.79 2.78
N ALA A 341 -1.81 2.53 2.41
CA ALA A 341 -0.86 1.62 3.02
C ALA A 341 -0.35 0.62 1.98
N GLY A 342 0.92 0.26 2.06
CA GLY A 342 1.54 -0.75 1.19
C GLY A 342 3.00 -0.47 0.90
N ALA A 343 3.71 -1.55 0.57
CA ALA A 343 5.09 -1.49 0.10
C ALA A 343 5.22 -0.97 -1.35
N SER A 344 4.12 -0.80 -2.08
CA SER A 344 4.13 -0.59 -3.53
C SER A 344 4.95 0.63 -3.99
N GLY A 345 4.96 1.74 -3.24
CA GLY A 345 5.83 2.88 -3.55
C GLY A 345 7.32 2.52 -3.58
N ALA A 346 7.76 1.68 -2.65
CA ALA A 346 9.13 1.16 -2.65
C ALA A 346 9.38 0.18 -3.80
N LEU A 347 8.38 -0.63 -4.16
CA LEU A 347 8.45 -1.55 -5.30
C LEU A 347 8.53 -0.82 -6.64
N PHE A 348 7.82 0.29 -6.81
CA PHE A 348 8.00 1.18 -7.96
C PHE A 348 9.39 1.82 -7.99
N GLY A 349 10.01 2.02 -6.83
CA GLY A 349 11.42 2.36 -6.72
C GLY A 349 12.36 1.27 -7.25
N ILE A 350 12.07 0.00 -6.95
CA ILE A 350 12.79 -1.15 -7.54
C ILE A 350 12.53 -1.22 -9.05
N LEU A 351 11.32 -0.92 -9.51
CA LEU A 351 11.01 -0.87 -10.94
C LEU A 351 11.83 0.22 -11.66
N ALA A 352 11.94 1.41 -11.06
CA ALA A 352 12.81 2.48 -11.54
C ALA A 352 14.29 2.04 -11.57
N LEU A 353 14.76 1.34 -10.54
CA LEU A 353 16.10 0.77 -10.47
C LEU A 353 16.39 -0.19 -11.63
N LEU A 354 15.42 -1.04 -12.02
CA LEU A 354 15.56 -1.93 -13.17
C LEU A 354 15.75 -1.14 -14.47
N ILE A 355 15.00 -0.06 -14.67
CA ILE A 355 15.13 0.81 -15.85
C ILE A 355 16.50 1.51 -15.85
N VAL A 356 16.92 2.06 -14.72
CA VAL A 356 18.24 2.71 -14.61
C VAL A 356 19.36 1.69 -14.86
N LYS A 357 19.21 0.46 -14.35
CA LYS A 357 20.15 -0.64 -14.63
C LYS A 357 20.19 -0.96 -16.13
N MET A 358 19.04 -1.05 -16.80
CA MET A 358 18.98 -1.31 -18.24
C MET A 358 19.66 -0.19 -19.05
N VAL A 359 19.54 1.07 -18.63
CA VAL A 359 20.21 2.21 -19.30
C VAL A 359 21.72 2.19 -19.05
N GLN A 360 22.17 1.96 -17.81
CA GLN A 360 23.60 2.02 -17.45
C GLN A 360 24.39 0.76 -17.85
N PHE A 361 23.74 -0.41 -17.83
CA PHE A 361 24.35 -1.72 -18.05
C PHE A 361 23.72 -2.47 -19.23
N GLY A 362 23.08 -1.76 -20.17
CA GLY A 362 22.31 -2.38 -21.26
C GLY A 362 23.07 -3.39 -22.11
N ARG A 363 24.41 -3.27 -22.21
CA ARG A 363 25.27 -4.26 -22.88
C ARG A 363 25.36 -5.61 -22.17
N GLU A 364 25.07 -5.65 -20.88
CA GLU A 364 25.06 -6.89 -20.07
C GLU A 364 23.68 -7.56 -20.04
N VAL A 365 22.65 -6.88 -20.55
CA VAL A 365 21.28 -7.38 -20.58
C VAL A 365 21.11 -8.31 -21.78
N LYS A 366 20.90 -9.61 -21.53
CA LYS A 366 20.80 -10.62 -22.59
C LYS A 366 19.59 -10.42 -23.51
N ARG A 367 18.46 -9.93 -22.97
CA ARG A 367 17.17 -9.79 -23.69
C ARG A 367 16.48 -8.46 -23.34
N PRO A 368 17.02 -7.31 -23.78
CA PRO A 368 16.55 -5.99 -23.35
C PRO A 368 15.08 -5.73 -23.71
N CYS A 369 14.62 -6.15 -24.89
CA CYS A 369 13.23 -5.96 -25.29
C CYS A 369 12.24 -6.75 -24.41
N VAL A 370 12.60 -7.98 -24.01
CA VAL A 370 11.75 -8.81 -23.15
C VAL A 370 11.69 -8.23 -21.75
N GLU A 371 12.83 -7.82 -21.19
CA GLU A 371 12.88 -7.18 -19.88
C GLU A 371 12.11 -5.85 -19.87
N ALA A 372 12.28 -5.02 -20.90
CA ALA A 372 11.52 -3.78 -21.05
C ALA A 372 10.01 -4.02 -21.15
N LEU A 373 9.58 -5.03 -21.92
CA LEU A 373 8.16 -5.38 -22.05
C LEU A 373 7.58 -5.92 -20.73
N MET A 374 8.36 -6.70 -19.97
CA MET A 374 7.96 -7.16 -18.64
C MET A 374 7.82 -5.99 -17.65
N ILE A 375 8.78 -5.07 -17.61
CA ILE A 375 8.73 -3.87 -16.78
C ILE A 375 7.48 -3.04 -17.12
N LEU A 376 7.21 -2.85 -18.41
CA LEU A 376 6.01 -2.15 -18.89
C LEU A 376 4.73 -2.87 -18.48
N GLY A 377 4.65 -4.19 -18.66
CA GLY A 377 3.49 -4.99 -18.28
C GLY A 377 3.20 -4.92 -16.78
N VAL A 378 4.24 -5.04 -15.95
CA VAL A 378 4.11 -4.89 -14.49
C VAL A 378 3.64 -3.47 -14.14
N ALA A 379 4.23 -2.43 -14.75
CA ALA A 379 3.81 -1.05 -14.51
C ALA A 379 2.32 -0.86 -14.83
N LEU A 380 1.86 -1.29 -16.01
CA LEU A 380 0.48 -1.14 -16.45
C LEU A 380 -0.52 -1.87 -15.54
N ILE A 381 -0.20 -3.11 -15.15
CA ILE A 381 -1.04 -3.88 -14.21
C ILE A 381 -1.09 -3.17 -12.85
N SER A 382 0.05 -2.71 -12.34
CA SER A 382 0.10 -2.00 -11.07
C SER A 382 -0.65 -0.65 -11.09
N PHE A 383 -0.60 0.09 -12.20
CA PHE A 383 -1.40 1.31 -12.38
C PHE A 383 -2.89 1.01 -12.45
N ALA A 384 -3.29 -0.07 -13.13
CA ALA A 384 -4.68 -0.52 -13.16
C ALA A 384 -5.17 -0.91 -11.75
N LEU A 385 -4.37 -1.66 -10.98
CA LEU A 385 -4.67 -2.01 -9.59
C LEU A 385 -4.69 -0.79 -8.68
N GLY A 386 -3.91 0.26 -8.98
CA GLY A 386 -3.95 1.54 -8.28
C GLY A 386 -5.17 2.41 -8.57
N THR A 387 -6.14 1.91 -9.35
CA THR A 387 -7.48 2.52 -9.45
C THR A 387 -8.47 1.91 -8.44
N LEU A 388 -8.02 0.93 -7.65
CA LEU A 388 -8.81 0.30 -6.59
C LEU A 388 -8.70 1.12 -5.28
N PRO A 389 -9.73 1.11 -4.43
CA PRO A 389 -9.74 1.86 -3.18
C PRO A 389 -8.51 1.60 -2.32
N TYR A 390 -7.95 2.68 -1.77
CA TYR A 390 -6.80 2.69 -0.85
C TYR A 390 -5.44 2.29 -1.45
N ILE A 391 -5.38 1.84 -2.70
CA ILE A 391 -4.12 1.68 -3.45
C ILE A 391 -3.92 2.95 -4.27
N GLY A 392 -2.87 3.72 -3.98
CA GLY A 392 -2.64 5.02 -4.65
C GLY A 392 -1.67 4.96 -5.82
N ASN A 393 -2.10 5.41 -6.99
CA ASN A 393 -1.25 5.68 -8.13
C ASN A 393 -0.31 6.88 -7.91
N PHE A 394 -0.69 7.87 -7.11
CA PHE A 394 0.24 8.92 -6.70
C PHE A 394 1.44 8.37 -5.91
N VAL A 395 1.24 7.33 -5.09
CA VAL A 395 2.35 6.64 -4.40
C VAL A 395 3.25 5.92 -5.40
N HIS A 396 2.68 5.28 -6.41
CA HIS A 396 3.44 4.62 -7.48
C HIS A 396 4.30 5.62 -8.26
N ILE A 397 3.73 6.75 -8.67
CA ILE A 397 4.43 7.82 -9.41
C ILE A 397 5.56 8.41 -8.55
N GLY A 398 5.26 8.80 -7.31
CA GLY A 398 6.26 9.36 -6.41
C GLY A 398 7.38 8.36 -6.11
N GLY A 399 7.03 7.11 -5.85
CA GLY A 399 8.00 6.04 -5.59
C GLY A 399 8.92 5.79 -6.78
N PHE A 400 8.38 5.80 -7.99
CA PHE A 400 9.17 5.70 -9.22
C PHE A 400 10.13 6.89 -9.39
N VAL A 401 9.64 8.12 -9.24
CA VAL A 401 10.47 9.34 -9.40
C VAL A 401 11.61 9.35 -8.40
N PHE A 402 11.33 9.21 -7.11
CA PHE A 402 12.37 9.16 -6.08
C PHE A 402 13.30 7.95 -6.27
N GLY A 403 12.77 6.83 -6.76
CA GLY A 403 13.52 5.64 -7.11
C GLY A 403 14.53 5.83 -8.23
N VAL A 404 14.20 6.60 -9.28
CA VAL A 404 15.16 6.93 -10.36
C VAL A 404 16.36 7.67 -9.76
N PHE A 405 16.13 8.73 -8.99
CA PHE A 405 17.20 9.51 -8.38
C PHE A 405 18.00 8.69 -7.36
N ALA A 406 17.34 7.93 -6.48
CA ALA A 406 18.00 7.04 -5.53
C ALA A 406 18.87 6.00 -6.24
N SER A 407 18.36 5.39 -7.32
CA SER A 407 19.10 4.39 -8.11
C SER A 407 20.34 4.99 -8.76
N LEU A 408 20.25 6.18 -9.35
CA LEU A 408 21.39 6.88 -9.95
C LEU A 408 22.50 7.20 -8.95
N VAL A 409 22.13 7.44 -7.68
CA VAL A 409 23.08 7.69 -6.58
C VAL A 409 23.70 6.38 -6.06
N PHE A 410 22.88 5.37 -5.78
CA PHE A 410 23.31 4.20 -5.02
C PHE A 410 23.78 3.02 -5.87
N LEU A 411 23.41 2.92 -7.15
CA LEU A 411 23.87 1.82 -8.02
C LEU A 411 25.40 1.71 -8.03
N PRO A 412 25.96 0.48 -7.96
CA PRO A 412 27.41 0.29 -8.08
C PRO A 412 27.91 0.67 -9.47
N ARG A 413 29.22 0.87 -9.59
CA ARG A 413 29.89 1.29 -10.81
C ARG A 413 30.01 0.13 -11.82
N SER A 414 29.90 0.40 -13.12
CA SER A 414 30.37 -0.52 -14.18
C SER A 414 31.90 -0.47 -14.27
N ASN A 415 32.57 -1.62 -14.41
CA ASN A 415 34.01 -1.85 -14.24
C ASN A 415 34.97 -1.10 -15.21
N PHE A 416 34.77 0.19 -15.51
CA PHE A 416 35.74 0.99 -16.27
C PHE A 416 36.92 1.42 -15.39
N ARG A 417 38.14 1.03 -15.77
CA ARG A 417 39.41 1.20 -15.00
C ARG A 417 40.07 2.59 -15.07
N ARG A 418 39.55 3.57 -15.83
CA ARG A 418 40.21 4.89 -15.99
C ARG A 418 39.90 5.85 -14.84
N ILE A 419 40.95 6.49 -14.28
CA ILE A 419 40.88 7.52 -13.22
C ILE A 419 39.99 8.71 -13.62
N GLN A 420 40.08 9.17 -14.87
CA GLN A 420 39.17 10.23 -15.39
C GLN A 420 37.70 9.80 -15.35
N THR A 421 37.43 8.51 -15.59
CA THR A 421 36.08 7.93 -15.48
C THR A 421 35.64 7.75 -14.03
N MET A 422 36.56 7.75 -13.05
CA MET A 422 36.23 7.74 -11.62
C MET A 422 35.79 9.12 -11.15
N ALA A 423 36.55 10.17 -11.46
CA ALA A 423 36.19 11.54 -11.10
C ALA A 423 34.83 11.94 -11.71
N LEU A 424 34.61 11.63 -13.00
CA LEU A 424 33.34 11.91 -13.68
C LEU A 424 32.17 11.15 -13.05
N TYR A 425 32.35 9.90 -12.66
CA TYR A 425 31.30 9.09 -12.04
C TYR A 425 30.98 9.54 -10.61
N THR A 426 31.99 9.95 -9.84
CA THR A 426 31.77 10.57 -8.53
C THR A 426 31.05 11.91 -8.67
N CYS A 427 31.41 12.73 -9.66
CA CYS A 427 30.71 13.96 -9.98
C CYS A 427 29.25 13.69 -10.38
N PHE A 428 29.01 12.73 -11.28
CA PHE A 428 27.67 12.28 -11.67
C PHE A 428 26.82 11.90 -10.46
N LYS A 429 27.34 11.06 -9.56
CA LYS A 429 26.67 10.71 -8.30
C LYS A 429 26.41 11.92 -7.41
N GLY A 430 27.38 12.83 -7.31
CA GLY A 430 27.25 14.08 -6.57
C GLY A 430 26.10 14.95 -7.10
N VAL A 431 25.97 15.07 -8.42
CA VAL A 431 24.88 15.82 -9.08
C VAL A 431 23.53 15.18 -8.75
N PHE A 432 23.36 13.87 -8.95
CA PHE A 432 22.08 13.22 -8.67
C PHE A 432 21.76 13.16 -7.17
N ALA A 433 22.76 13.10 -6.30
CA ALA A 433 22.57 13.20 -4.85
C ALA A 433 22.09 14.61 -4.45
N PHE A 434 22.67 15.65 -5.05
CA PHE A 434 22.20 17.03 -4.87
C PHE A 434 20.77 17.21 -5.40
N LEU A 435 20.46 16.71 -6.60
CA LEU A 435 19.11 16.77 -7.15
C LEU A 435 18.09 16.02 -6.30
N LEU A 436 18.44 14.84 -5.77
CA LEU A 436 17.60 14.09 -4.83
C LEU A 436 17.36 14.88 -3.53
N ALA A 437 18.39 15.55 -3.00
CA ALA A 437 18.26 16.39 -1.82
C ALA A 437 17.36 17.60 -2.07
N VAL A 438 17.53 18.28 -3.21
CA VAL A 438 16.68 19.41 -3.62
C VAL A 438 15.23 18.97 -3.82
N LEU A 439 15.02 17.83 -4.50
CA LEU A 439 13.70 17.24 -4.70
C LEU A 439 13.04 16.92 -3.35
N THR A 440 13.75 16.23 -2.46
CA THR A 440 13.25 15.89 -1.13
C THR A 440 12.91 17.14 -0.32
N PHE A 441 13.80 18.14 -0.33
CA PHE A 441 13.57 19.41 0.36
C PHE A 441 12.34 20.14 -0.20
N ALA A 442 12.21 20.25 -1.52
CA ALA A 442 11.08 20.90 -2.16
C ALA A 442 9.75 20.21 -1.81
N PHE A 443 9.68 18.88 -1.88
CA PHE A 443 8.48 18.13 -1.53
C PHE A 443 8.15 18.19 -0.02
N CYS A 444 9.15 18.18 0.85
CA CYS A 444 8.95 18.39 2.29
C CYS A 444 8.46 19.81 2.59
N PHE A 445 9.00 20.82 1.91
CA PHE A 445 8.56 22.21 2.02
C PHE A 445 7.10 22.34 1.55
N LEU A 446 6.78 21.84 0.37
CA LEU A 446 5.39 21.82 -0.11
C LEU A 446 4.48 21.07 0.87
N PHE A 447 4.91 19.92 1.40
CA PHE A 447 4.07 19.14 2.29
C PHE A 447 3.79 19.85 3.62
N THR A 448 4.75 20.60 4.14
CA THR A 448 4.61 21.37 5.39
C THR A 448 3.76 22.63 5.22
N PHE A 449 3.90 23.36 4.11
CA PHE A 449 3.29 24.68 3.93
C PHE A 449 2.00 24.66 3.10
N ASP A 450 1.85 23.71 2.18
CA ASP A 450 0.65 23.59 1.36
C ASP A 450 -0.49 22.95 2.17
N LYS A 451 -1.52 23.75 2.42
CA LYS A 451 -2.74 23.35 3.13
C LYS A 451 -3.89 22.98 2.20
N THR A 452 -3.69 23.11 0.89
CA THR A 452 -4.71 22.81 -0.10
C THR A 452 -4.95 21.30 -0.17
N SER A 453 -6.21 20.92 -0.37
CA SER A 453 -6.62 19.53 -0.61
C SER A 453 -7.04 19.28 -2.06
N ASN A 454 -7.25 20.35 -2.83
CA ASN A 454 -7.84 20.29 -4.17
C ASN A 454 -6.78 20.72 -5.18
N PHE A 455 -5.84 19.81 -5.47
CA PHE A 455 -4.78 20.08 -6.44
C PHE A 455 -5.33 20.10 -7.87
N CYS A 456 -6.23 19.16 -8.19
CA CYS A 456 -6.99 19.19 -9.43
C CYS A 456 -8.32 18.43 -9.29
N SER A 457 -9.33 18.80 -10.09
CA SER A 457 -10.68 18.22 -10.01
C SER A 457 -10.74 16.75 -10.44
N TRP A 458 -9.84 16.32 -11.33
CA TRP A 458 -9.81 14.96 -11.87
C TRP A 458 -8.79 14.04 -11.19
N CYS A 459 -7.92 14.58 -10.32
CA CYS A 459 -6.81 13.86 -9.68
C CYS A 459 -7.30 12.67 -8.86
N GLN A 460 -8.47 12.79 -8.24
CA GLN A 460 -9.10 11.69 -7.48
C GLN A 460 -9.33 10.44 -8.33
N TYR A 461 -9.53 10.58 -9.65
CA TYR A 461 -9.74 9.45 -10.55
C TYR A 461 -8.45 8.71 -10.91
N LEU A 462 -7.29 9.28 -10.60
CA LEU A 462 -6.02 8.57 -10.73
C LEU A 462 -5.88 7.50 -9.65
N ASP A 463 -6.27 7.79 -8.41
CA ASP A 463 -6.17 6.85 -7.29
C ASP A 463 -7.42 5.99 -7.12
N CYS A 464 -8.60 6.43 -7.58
CA CYS A 464 -9.79 5.59 -7.56
C CYS A 464 -10.79 5.91 -8.67
N VAL A 465 -11.10 4.92 -9.51
CA VAL A 465 -12.13 5.02 -10.54
C VAL A 465 -13.45 4.46 -9.99
N PRO A 466 -14.57 5.22 -10.01
CA PRO A 466 -15.85 4.77 -9.47
C PRO A 466 -16.53 3.77 -10.42
N TYR A 467 -16.06 2.52 -10.43
CA TYR A 467 -16.68 1.46 -11.24
C TYR A 467 -18.13 1.15 -10.82
N THR A 468 -18.50 1.47 -9.57
CA THR A 468 -19.89 1.48 -9.07
C THR A 468 -20.12 2.70 -8.17
N GLU A 469 -21.38 3.08 -7.94
CA GLU A 469 -21.81 4.33 -7.27
C GLU A 469 -21.24 4.52 -5.83
N HIS A 470 -20.71 3.46 -5.22
CA HIS A 470 -20.08 3.50 -3.89
C HIS A 470 -18.76 2.72 -3.82
N PHE A 471 -18.10 2.52 -4.98
CA PHE A 471 -16.84 1.80 -5.03
C PHE A 471 -15.70 2.59 -4.40
N CYS A 472 -15.58 3.86 -4.79
CA CYS A 472 -14.61 4.77 -4.21
C CYS A 472 -15.20 5.41 -2.95
N PRO A 473 -14.41 5.58 -1.88
CA PRO A 473 -14.84 6.35 -0.74
C PRO A 473 -15.20 7.78 -1.21
N ASN A 474 -16.46 8.16 -1.06
CA ASN A 474 -16.96 9.44 -1.57
C ASN A 474 -16.21 10.60 -0.88
N MET A 475 -15.47 11.38 -1.68
CA MET A 475 -14.56 12.42 -1.18
C MET A 475 -15.24 13.79 -0.98
N ASN A 476 -16.37 14.03 -1.65
CA ASN A 476 -17.10 15.32 -1.63
C ASN A 476 -18.54 15.24 -1.13
N SER A 477 -19.15 14.06 -1.14
CA SER A 477 -20.41 13.87 -0.44
C SER A 477 -20.11 13.27 0.93
N ASP A 478 -20.98 13.54 1.89
CA ASP A 478 -21.14 12.71 3.06
C ASP A 478 -21.04 11.23 2.62
N GLY A 479 -20.35 10.37 3.37
CA GLY A 479 -20.25 8.94 3.09
C GLY A 479 -21.60 8.20 3.13
N TYR A 480 -22.69 8.96 3.05
CA TYR A 480 -24.07 8.60 2.99
C TYR A 480 -24.63 9.46 1.85
N GLY A 481 -25.00 8.82 0.74
CA GLY A 481 -25.87 9.49 -0.20
C GLY A 481 -27.03 10.06 0.59
N ASN A 482 -27.22 11.38 0.50
CA ASN A 482 -28.55 11.93 0.65
C ASN A 482 -29.41 11.12 -0.32
N THR A 483 -30.26 10.23 0.19
CA THR A 483 -31.50 9.90 -0.50
C THR A 483 -32.34 11.17 -0.43
N GLY A 484 -31.98 12.15 -1.25
CA GLY A 484 -32.87 13.21 -1.66
C GLY A 484 -33.86 12.57 -2.63
N GLY A 485 -35.01 12.20 -2.08
CA GLY A 485 -36.20 11.74 -2.77
C GLY A 485 -37.37 11.99 -1.84
#